data_AF-A0AAW9S7K1-F1
#
_entry.id   AF-A0AAW9S7K1-F1
#
_cell.length_a   1.000
_cell.length_b   1.000
_cell.length_c   1.000
_cell.angle_alpha   90.00
_cell.angle_beta   90.00
_cell.angle_gamma   90.00
#
_symmetry.space_group_name_H-M   'P 1'
#
loop_
_entity.id
_entity.type
_entity.pdbx_description
1 polymer ?
#
loop_
_entity_poly.entity_id
_entity_poly.type
_entity_poly.pdbx_seq_one_letter_code
_entity_poly.pdbx_strand_id
1 'polypeptide(L)'
;MHQAPAGWTAALTFGQVWRTEEDSEFSLSSGLSRETVSDLLIAGRFSAPFGLTISARGLLDKDARFNKAEALASWSNSRLDLNASYLLLVRDNDEDRASGQSEWTFDSTYQVSRHWAASTEARYDLADRRLDRLGLGLQYRNECIEVGFAARRNYASASNLEPSTDFDLTVALKGFSTGGSAKEYRRTCAF
;
A
#
# COMPACT_ATOMS: atom_id res chain seq x y z
N MET A 1 -12.72 -9.05 18.72
CA MET A 1 -12.33 -9.74 17.49
C MET A 1 -13.31 -10.89 17.27
N HIS A 2 -13.96 -10.95 16.11
CA HIS A 2 -14.83 -12.04 15.71
C HIS A 2 -14.04 -13.02 14.83
N GLN A 3 -14.31 -14.31 15.00
CA GLN A 3 -13.79 -15.39 14.17
C GLN A 3 -14.98 -16.23 13.70
N ALA A 4 -15.14 -16.38 12.40
CA ALA A 4 -16.23 -17.12 11.81
C ALA A 4 -15.83 -18.58 11.51
N PRO A 5 -16.79 -19.53 11.46
CA PRO A 5 -16.51 -20.92 11.10
C PRO A 5 -15.83 -21.09 9.73
N ALA A 6 -16.07 -20.16 8.80
CA ALA A 6 -15.43 -20.15 7.48
C ALA A 6 -13.96 -19.66 7.50
N GLY A 7 -13.39 -19.37 8.68
CA GLY A 7 -11.99 -19.02 8.87
C GLY A 7 -11.65 -17.53 8.69
N TRP A 8 -12.62 -16.68 8.36
CA TRP A 8 -12.39 -15.24 8.32
C TRP A 8 -12.45 -14.62 9.72
N THR A 9 -11.72 -13.52 9.91
CA THR A 9 -11.66 -12.77 11.15
C THR A 9 -11.95 -11.30 10.91
N ALA A 10 -12.59 -10.66 11.87
CA ALA A 10 -12.86 -9.22 11.83
C ALA A 10 -12.69 -8.59 13.21
N ALA A 11 -12.26 -7.34 13.23
CA ALA A 11 -12.20 -6.53 14.43
C ALA A 11 -12.67 -5.11 14.10
N LEU A 12 -13.39 -4.51 15.05
CA LEU A 12 -13.81 -3.12 15.00
C LEU A 12 -13.51 -2.52 16.37
N THR A 13 -12.90 -1.34 16.38
CA THR A 13 -12.48 -0.63 17.58
C THR A 13 -12.94 0.82 17.46
N PHE A 14 -13.45 1.34 18.57
CA PHE A 14 -13.76 2.75 18.75
C PHE A 14 -12.93 3.27 19.92
N GLY A 15 -12.39 4.48 19.80
CA GLY A 15 -11.57 5.10 20.84
C GLY A 15 -11.83 6.59 20.93
N GLN A 16 -11.89 7.12 22.14
CA GLN A 16 -12.05 8.53 22.40
C GLN A 16 -11.32 8.89 23.70
N VAL A 17 -10.79 10.10 23.75
CA VAL A 17 -10.06 10.63 24.91
C VAL A 17 -10.85 11.80 25.47
N TRP A 18 -11.02 11.80 26.80
CA TRP A 18 -11.59 12.91 27.56
C TRP A 18 -10.51 13.53 28.44
N ARG A 19 -10.47 14.86 28.48
CA ARG A 19 -9.53 15.64 29.25
C ARG A 19 -10.26 16.73 30.02
N THR A 20 -9.70 17.12 31.15
CA THR A 20 -10.25 18.20 31.98
C THR A 20 -9.92 19.57 31.41
N GLU A 21 -8.75 19.71 30.78
CA GLU A 21 -8.23 20.96 30.25
C GLU A 21 -7.89 20.81 28.77
N GLU A 22 -8.09 21.90 28.03
CA GLU A 22 -7.66 22.02 26.64
C GLU A 22 -6.15 22.22 26.57
N ASP A 23 -5.54 21.71 25.50
CA ASP A 23 -4.12 21.92 25.23
C ASP A 23 -4.00 22.49 23.81
N SER A 24 -3.40 23.68 23.74
CA SER A 24 -3.22 24.44 22.50
C SER A 24 -2.05 23.95 21.66
N GLU A 25 -1.19 23.07 22.19
CA GLU A 25 -0.06 22.50 21.46
C GLU A 25 -0.49 21.42 20.44
N PHE A 26 -1.70 20.86 20.59
CA PHE A 26 -2.22 19.89 19.63
C PHE A 26 -2.60 20.54 18.29
N SER A 27 -2.01 20.02 17.21
CA SER A 27 -2.32 20.42 15.83
C SER A 27 -3.76 20.08 15.45
N LEU A 28 -4.33 20.81 14.50
CA LEU A 28 -5.72 20.64 14.08
C LEU A 28 -6.04 19.21 13.63
N SER A 29 -5.12 18.56 12.93
CA SER A 29 -5.31 17.20 12.41
C SER A 29 -4.89 16.09 13.38
N SER A 30 -4.44 16.43 14.60
CA SER A 30 -4.16 15.45 15.66
C SER A 30 -5.41 14.73 16.17
N GLY A 31 -6.59 15.32 15.98
CA GLY A 31 -7.85 14.90 16.59
C GLY A 31 -7.93 15.17 18.09
N LEU A 32 -6.98 15.93 18.64
CA LEU A 32 -6.91 16.34 20.04
C LEU A 32 -6.93 17.86 20.22
N SER A 33 -6.94 18.64 19.13
CA SER A 33 -6.81 20.09 19.21
C SER A 33 -8.04 20.75 19.81
N ARG A 34 -7.81 21.71 20.71
CA ARG A 34 -8.78 22.76 21.08
C ARG A 34 -10.12 22.26 21.62
N GLU A 35 -10.17 21.01 22.10
CA GLU A 35 -11.36 20.42 22.70
C GLU A 35 -10.99 19.53 23.89
N THR A 36 -11.83 19.53 24.92
CA THR A 36 -11.74 18.60 26.07
C THR A 36 -12.08 17.17 25.69
N VAL A 37 -12.68 16.96 24.53
CA VAL A 37 -13.03 15.64 23.97
C VAL A 37 -12.34 15.48 22.62
N SER A 38 -11.68 14.35 22.39
CA SER A 38 -11.03 14.08 21.11
C SER A 38 -12.03 13.74 20.00
N ASP A 39 -11.55 13.82 18.77
CA ASP A 39 -12.13 13.11 17.63
C ASP A 39 -12.32 11.62 17.96
N LEU A 40 -13.33 11.01 17.34
CA LEU A 40 -13.59 9.60 17.48
C LEU A 40 -12.62 8.80 16.59
N LEU A 41 -11.75 8.00 17.20
CA LEU A 41 -10.99 6.99 16.50
C LEU A 41 -11.90 5.83 16.14
N ILE A 42 -11.95 5.50 14.86
CA ILE A 42 -12.59 4.28 14.34
C ILE A 42 -11.51 3.46 13.65
N ALA A 43 -11.39 2.18 13.99
CA ALA A 43 -10.46 1.26 13.35
C ALA A 43 -11.11 -0.08 13.06
N GLY A 44 -10.95 -0.57 11.84
CA GLY A 44 -11.47 -1.86 11.39
C GLY A 44 -10.36 -2.71 10.79
N ARG A 45 -10.45 -4.03 10.97
CA ARG A 45 -9.62 -5.01 10.28
C ARG A 45 -10.46 -6.21 9.87
N PHE A 46 -10.16 -6.75 8.70
CA PHE A 46 -10.73 -7.97 8.17
C PHE A 46 -9.60 -8.83 7.57
N SER A 47 -9.63 -10.14 7.80
CA SER A 47 -8.72 -11.08 7.16
C SER A 47 -9.47 -12.35 6.81
N ALA A 48 -9.20 -12.91 5.63
CA ALA A 48 -9.84 -14.12 5.13
C ALA A 48 -8.81 -15.17 4.68
N PRO A 49 -9.14 -16.47 4.76
CA PRO A 49 -8.19 -17.56 4.52
C PRO A 49 -7.71 -17.66 3.06
N PHE A 50 -8.37 -16.98 2.12
CA PHE A 50 -7.93 -16.91 0.72
C PHE A 50 -6.86 -15.84 0.46
N GLY A 51 -6.24 -15.31 1.52
CA GLY A 51 -5.10 -14.39 1.45
C GLY A 51 -5.44 -12.91 1.39
N LEU A 52 -6.72 -12.54 1.58
CA LEU A 52 -7.16 -11.14 1.65
C LEU A 52 -7.05 -10.61 3.09
N THR A 53 -6.46 -9.43 3.24
CA THR A 53 -6.49 -8.63 4.45
C THR A 53 -6.87 -7.19 4.11
N ILE A 54 -7.72 -6.58 4.93
CA ILE A 54 -8.11 -5.19 4.83
C ILE A 54 -8.01 -4.58 6.22
N SER A 55 -7.44 -3.38 6.32
CA SER A 55 -7.47 -2.58 7.54
C SER A 55 -7.74 -1.14 7.19
N ALA A 56 -8.53 -0.45 8.01
CA ALA A 56 -8.75 0.98 7.86
C ALA A 56 -8.85 1.61 9.24
N ARG A 57 -8.35 2.83 9.38
CA ARG A 57 -8.57 3.65 10.57
C ARG A 57 -8.71 5.12 10.22
N GLY A 58 -9.43 5.86 11.04
CA GLY A 58 -9.56 7.29 10.87
C GLY A 58 -10.03 7.99 12.14
N LEU A 59 -9.79 9.30 12.17
CA LEU A 59 -10.24 10.22 13.20
C LEU A 59 -11.42 11.01 12.64
N LEU A 60 -12.59 10.82 13.26
CA LEU A 60 -13.85 11.43 12.86
C LEU A 60 -14.17 12.61 13.79
N ASP A 61 -14.26 13.81 13.22
CA ASP A 61 -14.63 15.02 13.96
C ASP A 61 -16.12 15.00 14.37
N LYS A 62 -16.52 15.96 15.20
CA LYS A 62 -17.91 16.16 15.64
C LYS A 62 -18.91 16.42 14.50
N ASP A 63 -18.41 16.85 13.33
CA ASP A 63 -19.21 17.11 12.13
C ASP A 63 -19.24 15.87 11.19
N ALA A 64 -18.76 14.71 11.68
CA ALA A 64 -18.65 13.46 10.95
C ALA A 64 -17.75 13.51 9.70
N ARG A 65 -16.67 14.31 9.76
CA ARG A 65 -15.63 14.38 8.72
C ARG A 65 -14.34 13.76 9.21
N PHE A 66 -13.60 13.14 8.29
CA PHE A 66 -12.30 12.56 8.61
C PHE A 66 -11.20 13.62 8.56
N ASN A 67 -10.50 13.83 9.67
CA ASN A 67 -9.30 14.67 9.74
C ASN A 67 -8.05 13.94 9.29
N LYS A 68 -7.96 12.65 9.64
CA LYS A 68 -6.96 11.70 9.15
C LYS A 68 -7.63 10.37 8.89
N ALA A 69 -7.27 9.73 7.79
CA ALA A 69 -7.67 8.35 7.53
C ALA A 69 -6.60 7.62 6.74
N GLU A 70 -6.51 6.32 6.98
CA GLU A 70 -5.74 5.40 6.15
C GLU A 70 -6.56 4.12 5.92
N ALA A 71 -6.37 3.53 4.75
CA ALA A 71 -6.86 2.18 4.46
C ALA A 71 -5.76 1.40 3.74
N LEU A 72 -5.65 0.12 4.06
CA LEU A 72 -4.73 -0.81 3.43
C LEU A 72 -5.51 -2.07 3.08
N ALA A 73 -5.31 -2.56 1.87
CA ALA A 73 -5.84 -3.84 1.41
C ALA A 73 -4.70 -4.63 0.77
N SER A 74 -4.56 -5.89 1.13
CA SER A 74 -3.64 -6.81 0.49
C SER A 74 -4.34 -8.10 0.13
N TRP A 75 -4.03 -8.64 -1.04
CA TRP A 75 -4.52 -9.94 -1.49
C TRP A 75 -3.37 -10.71 -2.13
N SER A 76 -2.95 -11.78 -1.46
CA SER A 76 -1.87 -12.64 -1.94
C SER A 76 -2.33 -14.09 -2.09
N ASN A 77 -2.05 -14.69 -3.24
CA ASN A 77 -2.27 -16.09 -3.54
C ASN A 77 -1.19 -16.62 -4.51
N SER A 78 -1.33 -17.84 -5.02
CA SER A 78 -0.31 -18.47 -5.87
C SER A 78 -0.10 -17.78 -7.24
N ARG A 79 -1.00 -16.88 -7.65
CA ARG A 79 -0.92 -16.16 -8.92
C ARG A 79 -0.94 -14.64 -8.79
N LEU A 80 -1.52 -14.10 -7.74
CA LEU A 80 -1.67 -12.65 -7.58
C LEU A 80 -1.10 -12.24 -6.24
N ASP A 81 -0.24 -11.24 -6.25
CA ASP A 81 0.06 -10.40 -5.10
C ASP A 81 -0.44 -8.99 -5.43
N LEU A 82 -1.32 -8.45 -4.61
CA LEU A 82 -1.91 -7.13 -4.79
C LEU A 82 -1.90 -6.40 -3.47
N ASN A 83 -1.46 -5.14 -3.49
CA ASN A 83 -1.49 -4.22 -2.37
C ASN A 83 -2.11 -2.91 -2.84
N ALA A 84 -2.99 -2.36 -2.02
CA ALA A 84 -3.58 -1.05 -2.23
C ALA A 84 -3.58 -0.30 -0.91
N SER A 85 -3.24 0.98 -0.94
CA SER A 85 -3.34 1.86 0.21
C SER A 85 -4.03 3.17 -0.16
N TYR A 86 -4.71 3.73 0.82
CA TYR A 86 -5.31 5.05 0.77
C TYR A 86 -4.81 5.86 1.95
N LEU A 87 -4.48 7.12 1.69
CA LEU A 87 -4.12 8.10 2.71
C LEU A 87 -5.00 9.34 2.54
N LEU A 88 -5.50 9.85 3.65
CA LEU A 88 -6.18 11.14 3.75
C LEU A 88 -5.59 11.92 4.92
N LEU A 89 -5.10 13.12 4.63
CA LEU A 89 -4.63 14.07 5.62
C LEU A 89 -5.22 15.44 5.27
N VAL A 90 -6.05 16.04 6.15
CA VAL A 90 -6.60 17.40 5.94
C VAL A 90 -5.56 18.47 6.22
N ARG A 91 -5.53 19.58 5.47
CA ARG A 91 -4.54 20.66 5.65
C ARG A 91 -4.23 20.95 7.13
N ASP A 92 -2.95 21.06 7.47
CA ASP A 92 -2.51 21.37 8.83
C ASP A 92 -1.16 22.10 8.80
N ASN A 93 -1.16 23.41 9.08
CA ASN A 93 0.07 24.19 9.02
C ASN A 93 1.01 23.88 10.19
N ASP A 94 0.49 23.39 11.32
CA ASP A 94 1.30 22.99 12.47
C ASP A 94 2.06 21.67 12.17
N GLU A 95 1.68 20.96 11.09
CA GLU A 95 2.38 19.81 10.53
C GLU A 95 3.10 20.13 9.20
N ASP A 96 3.46 21.40 8.97
CA ASP A 96 4.12 21.88 7.74
C ASP A 96 3.37 21.53 6.44
N ARG A 97 2.04 21.44 6.53
CA ARG A 97 1.21 20.93 5.44
C ARG A 97 0.16 21.95 5.01
N ALA A 98 0.56 22.79 4.05
CA ALA A 98 -0.23 23.90 3.51
C ALA A 98 -1.50 23.48 2.73
N SER A 99 -1.59 22.23 2.27
CA SER A 99 -2.76 21.68 1.55
C SER A 99 -3.14 20.29 2.08
N GLY A 100 -4.39 19.88 1.82
CA GLY A 100 -4.80 18.50 2.10
C GLY A 100 -4.10 17.52 1.14
N GLN A 101 -3.83 16.31 1.62
CA GLN A 101 -3.33 15.21 0.81
C GLN A 101 -4.36 14.10 0.80
N SER A 102 -4.66 13.58 -0.38
CA SER A 102 -5.45 12.38 -0.51
C SER A 102 -4.87 11.54 -1.64
N GLU A 103 -4.52 10.29 -1.36
CA GLU A 103 -3.73 9.49 -2.28
C GLU A 103 -4.15 8.03 -2.28
N TRP A 104 -4.19 7.43 -3.47
CA TRP A 104 -4.20 5.98 -3.65
C TRP A 104 -2.82 5.51 -4.13
N THR A 105 -2.31 4.45 -3.52
CA THR A 105 -1.19 3.67 -4.07
C THR A 105 -1.67 2.26 -4.36
N PHE A 106 -1.20 1.69 -5.48
CA PHE A 106 -1.54 0.36 -5.95
C PHE A 106 -0.28 -0.33 -6.46
N ASP A 107 -0.04 -1.55 -5.97
CA ASP A 107 1.06 -2.40 -6.39
C ASP A 107 0.51 -3.80 -6.66
N SER A 108 0.86 -4.38 -7.80
CA SER A 108 0.46 -5.76 -8.11
C SER A 108 1.52 -6.51 -8.86
N THR A 109 1.58 -7.82 -8.61
CA THR A 109 2.33 -8.80 -9.40
C THR A 109 1.41 -9.96 -9.74
N TYR A 110 1.34 -10.30 -11.01
CA TYR A 110 0.53 -11.40 -11.53
C TYR A 110 1.38 -12.43 -12.26
N GLN A 111 1.29 -13.69 -11.82
CA GLN A 111 1.94 -14.83 -12.44
C GLN A 111 1.15 -15.25 -13.70
N VAL A 112 1.57 -14.73 -14.84
CA VAL A 112 0.97 -15.00 -16.15
C VAL A 112 1.11 -16.47 -16.53
N SER A 113 2.30 -17.05 -16.31
CA SER A 113 2.58 -18.48 -16.54
C SER A 113 3.72 -18.94 -15.63
N ARG A 114 4.11 -20.21 -15.68
CA ARG A 114 5.19 -20.77 -14.82
C ARG A 114 6.52 -19.99 -14.84
N HIS A 115 6.82 -19.29 -15.94
CA HIS A 115 8.07 -18.55 -16.11
C HIS A 115 7.89 -17.04 -16.25
N TRP A 116 6.65 -16.55 -16.33
CA TRP A 116 6.37 -15.14 -16.60
C TRP A 116 5.54 -14.51 -15.49
N ALA A 117 6.00 -13.39 -14.98
CA ALA A 117 5.25 -12.52 -14.07
C ALA A 117 5.18 -11.10 -14.66
N ALA A 118 4.04 -10.45 -14.53
CA ALA A 118 3.85 -9.05 -14.85
C ALA A 118 3.63 -8.26 -13.57
N SER A 119 4.14 -7.04 -13.48
CA SER A 119 3.93 -6.15 -12.35
C SER A 119 3.38 -4.80 -12.77
N THR A 120 2.67 -4.15 -11.87
CA THR A 120 2.12 -2.81 -12.06
C THR A 120 2.19 -2.04 -10.76
N GLU A 121 2.63 -0.79 -10.83
CA GLU A 121 2.68 0.19 -9.74
C GLU A 121 1.91 1.43 -10.19
N ALA A 122 1.08 2.01 -9.32
CA ALA A 122 0.41 3.27 -9.59
C ALA A 122 0.25 4.09 -8.31
N ARG A 123 0.48 5.40 -8.41
CA ARG A 123 0.22 6.37 -7.33
C ARG A 123 -0.62 7.52 -7.90
N TYR A 124 -1.78 7.76 -7.31
CA TYR A 124 -2.75 8.75 -7.78
C TYR A 124 -3.11 9.72 -6.65
N ASP A 125 -2.88 11.00 -6.88
CA ASP A 125 -3.27 12.10 -6.00
C ASP A 125 -4.73 12.49 -6.31
N LEU A 126 -5.62 12.25 -5.35
CA LEU A 126 -7.04 12.60 -5.46
C LEU A 126 -7.29 14.08 -5.17
N ALA A 127 -6.44 14.71 -4.35
CA ALA A 127 -6.58 16.13 -4.05
C ALA A 127 -6.32 16.96 -5.31
N ASP A 128 -5.28 16.61 -6.06
CA ASP A 128 -4.90 17.26 -7.32
C ASP A 128 -5.46 16.57 -8.58
N ARG A 129 -6.16 15.44 -8.42
CA ARG A 129 -6.76 14.62 -9.50
C ARG A 129 -5.77 14.23 -10.60
N ARG A 130 -4.57 13.80 -10.20
CA ARG A 130 -3.49 13.45 -11.13
C ARG A 130 -2.85 12.11 -10.78
N LEU A 131 -2.27 11.48 -11.80
CA LEU A 131 -1.41 10.33 -11.63
C LEU A 131 0.01 10.84 -11.35
N ASP A 132 0.58 10.47 -10.22
CA ASP A 132 1.95 10.85 -9.82
C ASP A 132 2.97 9.84 -10.33
N ARG A 133 2.60 8.56 -10.37
CA ARG A 133 3.48 7.49 -10.82
C ARG A 133 2.71 6.37 -11.51
N LEU A 134 3.32 5.83 -12.56
CA LEU A 134 2.92 4.57 -13.20
C LEU A 134 4.15 3.72 -13.49
N GLY A 135 4.15 2.47 -13.04
CA GLY A 135 5.18 1.48 -13.30
C GLY A 135 4.57 0.24 -13.95
N LEU A 136 5.25 -0.30 -14.96
CA LEU A 136 4.91 -1.58 -15.58
C LEU A 136 6.16 -2.43 -15.65
N GLY A 137 6.03 -3.71 -15.29
CA GLY A 137 7.14 -4.65 -15.30
C GLY A 137 6.77 -5.98 -15.92
N LEU A 138 7.76 -6.64 -16.50
CA LEU A 138 7.66 -8.01 -16.99
C LEU A 138 8.94 -8.76 -16.60
N GLN A 139 8.75 -9.93 -16.01
CA GLN A 139 9.84 -10.78 -15.55
C GLN A 139 9.72 -12.17 -16.15
N TYR A 140 10.80 -12.64 -16.77
CA TYR A 140 11.01 -14.03 -17.12
C TYR A 140 11.94 -14.69 -16.09
N ARG A 141 11.58 -15.90 -15.64
CA ARG A 141 12.40 -16.69 -14.72
C ARG A 141 12.34 -18.17 -15.06
N ASN A 142 13.52 -18.79 -15.11
CA ASN A 142 13.66 -20.25 -15.12
C ASN A 142 14.73 -20.69 -14.11
N GLU A 143 15.22 -21.92 -14.23
CA GLU A 143 16.21 -22.54 -13.36
C GLU A 143 17.60 -21.90 -13.42
N CYS A 144 17.94 -21.24 -14.53
CA CYS A 144 19.27 -20.70 -14.77
C CYS A 144 19.32 -19.17 -14.76
N ILE A 145 18.25 -18.51 -15.18
CA ILE A 145 18.23 -17.07 -15.41
C ILE A 145 16.97 -16.41 -14.87
N GLU A 146 17.12 -15.14 -14.52
CA GLU A 146 16.03 -14.20 -14.29
C GLU A 146 16.31 -12.94 -15.09
N VAL A 147 15.34 -12.53 -15.90
CA VAL A 147 15.41 -11.33 -16.72
C VAL A 147 14.18 -10.50 -16.42
N GLY A 148 14.40 -9.28 -15.93
CA GLY A 148 13.35 -8.32 -15.63
C GLY A 148 13.48 -7.10 -16.51
N PHE A 149 12.37 -6.63 -17.05
CA PHE A 149 12.26 -5.33 -17.68
C PHE A 149 11.18 -4.52 -16.99
N ALA A 150 11.45 -3.26 -16.68
CA ALA A 150 10.46 -2.34 -16.13
C ALA A 150 10.55 -0.97 -16.80
N ALA A 151 9.40 -0.31 -16.93
CA ALA A 151 9.30 1.08 -17.31
C ALA A 151 8.50 1.82 -16.23
N ARG A 152 9.05 2.90 -15.70
CA ARG A 152 8.41 3.74 -14.70
C ARG A 152 8.33 5.18 -15.21
N ARG A 153 7.13 5.76 -15.17
CA ARG A 153 6.88 7.17 -15.41
C ARG A 153 6.59 7.86 -14.08
N ASN A 154 7.40 8.84 -13.71
CA ASN A 154 7.06 9.81 -12.67
C ASN A 154 6.52 11.06 -13.34
N TYR A 155 5.35 11.51 -12.91
CA TYR A 155 4.74 12.75 -13.39
C TYR A 155 5.20 13.92 -12.51
N ALA A 156 5.17 15.13 -13.07
CA ALA A 156 5.54 16.33 -12.33
C ALA A 156 4.57 16.58 -11.17
N SER A 157 5.05 16.43 -9.94
CA SER A 157 4.27 16.70 -8.73
C SER A 157 4.26 18.18 -8.34
N ALA A 158 5.15 19.00 -8.91
CA ALA A 158 5.25 20.43 -8.67
C ALA A 158 5.74 21.19 -9.91
N SER A 159 5.52 22.50 -9.95
CA SER A 159 5.91 23.38 -11.06
C SER A 159 7.42 23.42 -11.34
N ASN A 160 8.23 22.98 -10.39
CA ASN A 160 9.69 22.91 -10.46
C ASN A 160 10.23 21.49 -10.68
N LEU A 161 9.37 20.47 -10.83
CA LEU A 161 9.79 19.09 -11.04
C LEU A 161 9.44 18.65 -12.46
N GLU A 162 10.42 18.17 -13.20
CA GLU A 162 10.20 17.69 -14.57
C GLU A 162 9.80 16.20 -14.54
N PRO A 163 8.79 15.77 -15.35
CA PRO A 163 8.43 14.37 -15.43
C PRO A 163 9.58 13.50 -15.97
N SER A 164 9.86 12.35 -15.35
CA SER A 164 10.88 11.39 -15.80
C SER A 164 10.25 10.10 -16.30
N THR A 165 10.90 9.46 -17.27
CA THR A 165 10.64 8.06 -17.61
C THR A 165 11.94 7.27 -17.48
N ASP A 166 11.91 6.27 -16.62
CA ASP A 166 13.04 5.41 -16.32
C ASP A 166 12.76 4.00 -16.88
N PHE A 167 13.78 3.39 -17.48
CA PHE A 167 13.71 2.04 -18.04
C PHE A 167 14.79 1.19 -17.40
N ASP A 168 14.38 0.09 -16.79
CA ASP A 168 15.26 -0.83 -16.06
C ASP A 168 15.31 -2.18 -16.77
N LEU A 169 16.53 -2.68 -17.03
CA LEU A 169 16.77 -4.04 -17.49
C LEU A 169 17.69 -4.73 -16.47
N THR A 170 17.19 -5.80 -15.85
CA THR A 170 17.94 -6.61 -14.90
C THR A 170 18.14 -8.01 -15.46
N VAL A 171 19.37 -8.53 -15.37
CA VAL A 171 19.71 -9.91 -15.72
C VAL A 171 20.47 -10.54 -14.56
N ALA A 172 19.94 -11.63 -14.01
CA ALA A 172 20.57 -12.40 -12.95
C ALA A 172 20.75 -13.86 -13.37
N LEU A 173 21.94 -14.42 -13.14
CA LEU A 173 22.27 -15.82 -13.41
C LEU A 173 22.18 -16.61 -12.10
N LYS A 174 21.18 -17.48 -11.99
CA LYS A 174 20.91 -18.27 -10.77
C LYS A 174 21.91 -19.41 -10.55
N GLY A 175 22.63 -19.81 -11.60
CA GLY A 175 23.57 -20.93 -11.58
C GLY A 175 24.90 -20.71 -10.82
N PHE A 176 25.19 -19.51 -10.32
CA PHE A 176 26.44 -19.20 -9.60
C PHE A 176 26.26 -19.04 -8.08
N SER A 177 25.06 -19.31 -7.55
CA SER A 177 24.79 -19.31 -6.11
C SER A 177 25.12 -20.67 -5.48
N THR A 178 26.04 -20.68 -4.51
CA THR A 178 26.41 -21.87 -3.72
C THR A 178 25.50 -22.14 -2.51
N GLY A 179 24.30 -21.55 -2.45
CA GLY A 179 23.59 -21.45 -1.16
C GLY A 179 22.06 -21.43 -1.14
N GLY A 180 21.35 -22.05 -2.09
CA GLY A 180 19.88 -22.13 -1.99
C GLY A 180 19.27 -23.29 -2.77
N SER A 181 18.63 -24.22 -2.07
CA SER A 181 18.02 -25.45 -2.57
C SER A 181 17.24 -25.30 -3.89
N ALA A 182 17.86 -25.73 -4.99
CA ALA A 182 17.17 -26.31 -6.15
C ALA A 182 16.73 -27.75 -5.84
N LYS A 183 16.01 -27.96 -4.73
CA LYS A 183 15.34 -29.23 -4.45
C LYS A 183 13.86 -29.07 -4.79
N GLU A 184 13.43 -29.91 -5.74
CA GLU A 184 12.13 -30.00 -6.43
C GLU A 184 12.13 -29.22 -7.76
N TYR A 185 12.16 -29.82 -8.95
CA TYR A 185 11.68 -31.15 -9.39
C TYR A 185 12.70 -31.76 -10.38
N ARG A 186 13.22 -32.95 -10.05
CA ARG A 186 14.21 -33.68 -10.83
C ARG A 186 13.51 -34.72 -11.70
N ARG A 187 13.51 -34.55 -13.03
CA ARG A 187 13.51 -35.67 -13.99
C ARG A 187 14.57 -35.39 -15.06
N THR A 188 15.59 -36.24 -15.04
CA THR A 188 16.76 -36.31 -15.90
C THR A 188 16.39 -36.62 -17.33
N CYS A 189 16.94 -35.87 -18.30
CA CYS A 189 17.10 -36.36 -19.66
C CYS A 189 18.28 -37.33 -19.68
N ALA A 190 18.07 -38.55 -20.16
CA ALA A 190 19.11 -39.46 -20.61
C ALA A 190 18.99 -39.59 -22.13
N PHE A 191 20.15 -39.71 -22.80
CA PHE A 191 20.28 -39.90 -24.24
C PHE A 191 19.68 -41.23 -24.70
#